data_AF-A0A497H4Y6-F1
#
_entry.id   AF-A0A497H4Y6-F1
#
_cell.length_a   1.000
_cell.length_b   1.000
_cell.length_c   1.000
_cell.angle_alpha   90.00
_cell.angle_beta   90.00
_cell.angle_gamma   90.00
#
_symmetry.space_group_name_H-M   'P 1'
#
loop_
_entity.id
_entity.type
_entity.pdbx_description
1 polymer ?
#
loop_
_entity_poly.entity_id
_entity_poly.type
_entity_poly.pdbx_seq_one_letter_code
_entity_poly.pdbx_strand_id
1 'polypeptide(L)'
;MRLKLRFPEKKKSFVPWLILLCLIVIGVLAYLYREPLSKALVFRKAEIQEFPAPTQPTSVIPELQETPLQVEEGKIVGEQKVTVVPAEPKESSEEKVYVEVAERGEGITHLARKALAEYLKEKGENIALTKAHKIYIEDYMQKRTGWRWLKLGEKVSFSEKLIEEAIEKSLKLTEEQLQNILNFTPPPTFVE
;
A
#
# COMPACT_ATOMS: atom_id res chain seq x y z
N MET A 1 -24.29 84.64 -12.63
CA MET A 1 -23.94 83.58 -13.62
C MET A 1 -22.65 82.89 -13.16
N ARG A 2 -22.44 81.59 -13.46
CA ARG A 2 -21.27 80.75 -13.09
C ARG A 2 -21.09 80.41 -11.59
N LEU A 3 -21.83 79.40 -11.10
CA LEU A 3 -21.37 78.63 -9.94
C LEU A 3 -20.18 77.75 -10.34
N LYS A 4 -19.13 77.72 -9.51
CA LYS A 4 -17.99 76.81 -9.66
C LYS A 4 -18.30 75.48 -8.96
N LEU A 5 -18.45 74.40 -9.72
CA LEU A 5 -18.48 73.04 -9.17
C LEU A 5 -17.07 72.65 -8.72
N ARG A 6 -16.86 72.54 -7.39
CA ARG A 6 -15.67 71.89 -6.81
C ARG A 6 -15.98 70.40 -6.67
N PHE A 7 -15.32 69.56 -7.48
CA PHE A 7 -15.31 68.12 -7.26
C PHE A 7 -14.40 67.79 -6.06
N PRO A 8 -14.85 66.97 -5.09
CA PRO A 8 -13.99 66.52 -4.00
C PRO A 8 -12.98 65.49 -4.51
N GLU A 9 -11.73 65.62 -4.08
CA GLU A 9 -10.67 64.68 -4.43
C GLU A 9 -10.98 63.28 -3.89
N LYS A 10 -10.83 62.27 -4.76
CA LYS A 10 -10.91 60.88 -4.35
C LYS A 10 -9.72 60.57 -3.44
N LYS A 11 -9.95 60.49 -2.13
CA LYS A 11 -9.03 59.86 -1.19
C LYS A 11 -8.68 58.49 -1.78
N LYS A 12 -7.42 58.28 -2.17
CA LYS A 12 -6.92 56.98 -2.60
C LYS A 12 -7.13 56.05 -1.42
N SER A 13 -8.17 55.23 -1.49
CA SER A 13 -8.48 54.29 -0.43
C SER A 13 -7.26 53.39 -0.22
N PHE A 14 -6.95 53.09 1.04
CA PHE A 14 -5.89 52.13 1.38
C PHE A 14 -6.37 50.68 1.19
N VAL A 15 -7.69 50.52 1.12
CA VAL A 15 -8.46 49.28 0.91
C VAL A 15 -7.99 48.41 -0.28
N PRO A 16 -7.77 48.90 -1.51
CA PRO A 16 -7.29 48.06 -2.62
C PRO A 16 -5.87 47.55 -2.40
N TRP A 17 -5.02 48.28 -1.67
CA TRP A 17 -3.66 47.81 -1.32
C TRP A 17 -3.70 46.74 -0.24
N LEU A 18 -4.60 46.88 0.74
CA LEU A 18 -4.94 45.84 1.71
C LEU A 18 -5.53 44.58 1.04
N ILE A 19 -6.41 44.73 0.06
CA ILE A 19 -6.95 43.60 -0.72
C ILE A 19 -5.84 42.92 -1.53
N LEU A 20 -4.97 43.68 -2.18
CA LEU A 20 -3.83 43.12 -2.92
C LEU A 20 -2.89 42.34 -1.98
N LEU A 21 -2.59 42.88 -0.80
CA LEU A 21 -1.76 42.23 0.21
C LEU A 21 -2.44 40.97 0.75
N CYS A 22 -3.75 41.00 1.03
CA CYS A 22 -4.52 39.79 1.36
C CYS A 22 -4.49 38.75 0.24
N LEU A 23 -4.60 39.12 -1.04
CA LEU A 23 -4.52 38.18 -2.15
C LEU A 23 -3.12 37.58 -2.31
N ILE A 24 -2.06 38.35 -2.07
CA ILE A 24 -0.68 37.84 -2.05
C ILE A 24 -0.48 36.89 -0.86
N VAL A 25 -0.96 37.26 0.34
CA VAL A 25 -0.91 36.39 1.52
C VAL A 25 -1.69 35.11 1.28
N ILE A 26 -2.93 35.17 0.77
CA ILE A 26 -3.75 34.00 0.43
C ILE A 26 -3.09 33.17 -0.67
N GLY A 27 -2.45 33.79 -1.67
CA GLY A 27 -1.73 33.10 -2.73
C GLY A 27 -0.49 32.37 -2.23
N VAL A 28 0.30 33.00 -1.36
CA VAL A 28 1.45 32.37 -0.68
C VAL A 28 0.98 31.28 0.27
N LEU A 29 -0.08 31.51 1.05
CA LEU A 29 -0.70 30.50 1.92
C LEU A 29 -1.15 29.30 1.09
N ALA A 30 -1.94 29.53 0.04
CA ALA A 30 -2.39 28.48 -0.87
C ALA A 30 -1.23 27.76 -1.56
N TYR A 31 -0.13 28.45 -1.91
CA TYR A 31 1.07 27.82 -2.47
C TYR A 31 1.80 26.94 -1.43
N LEU A 32 1.92 27.40 -0.19
CA LEU A 32 2.54 26.65 0.92
C LEU A 32 1.68 25.47 1.40
N TYR A 33 0.35 25.54 1.26
CA TYR A 33 -0.59 24.45 1.56
C TYR A 33 -1.01 23.63 0.32
N ARG A 34 -0.42 23.89 -0.86
CA ARG A 34 -0.68 23.12 -2.08
C ARG A 34 0.18 21.86 -2.09
N GLU A 35 -0.33 20.83 -1.42
CA GLU A 35 0.16 19.45 -1.56
C GLU A 35 0.39 19.08 -3.04
N PRO A 36 1.49 18.37 -3.38
CA PRO A 36 1.78 18.00 -4.76
C PRO A 36 0.71 17.02 -5.29
N LEU A 37 0.11 17.41 -6.42
CA LEU A 37 -0.99 16.69 -7.09
C LEU A 37 -0.61 15.28 -7.60
N SER A 38 0.66 14.86 -7.43
CA SER A 38 1.14 13.50 -7.72
C SER A 38 0.56 12.44 -6.77
N LYS A 39 0.16 12.81 -5.54
CA LYS A 39 -0.48 11.88 -4.59
C LYS A 39 -1.90 11.44 -5.05
N ALA A 40 -2.60 12.28 -5.81
CA ALA A 40 -4.00 12.06 -6.21
C ALA A 40 -4.20 10.95 -7.27
N LEU A 41 -3.19 10.64 -8.09
CA LEU A 41 -3.26 9.53 -9.05
C LEU A 41 -2.97 8.16 -8.41
N VAL A 42 -2.22 8.12 -7.30
CA VAL A 42 -1.90 6.89 -6.56
C VAL A 42 -3.06 6.48 -5.65
N PHE A 43 -3.81 7.44 -5.10
CA PHE A 43 -4.94 7.17 -4.20
C PHE A 43 -6.24 6.72 -4.91
N ARG A 44 -6.32 6.77 -6.25
CA ARG A 44 -7.56 6.47 -7.00
C ARG A 44 -7.79 4.98 -7.35
N LYS A 45 -7.12 4.05 -6.68
CA LYS A 45 -7.29 2.58 -6.89
C LYS A 45 -7.94 1.85 -5.69
N ALA A 46 -8.10 2.52 -4.55
CA ALA A 46 -8.98 2.10 -3.44
C ALA A 46 -9.62 3.37 -2.87
N GLU A 47 -10.93 3.50 -2.67
CA GLU A 47 -11.98 2.48 -2.70
C GLU A 47 -13.31 3.13 -3.13
N ILE A 48 -14.10 2.46 -3.98
CA ILE A 48 -15.52 2.82 -4.15
C ILE A 48 -16.28 2.03 -3.09
N GLN A 49 -16.66 2.72 -2.02
CA GLN A 49 -17.67 2.25 -1.07
C GLN A 49 -18.72 3.35 -0.93
N GLU A 50 -19.84 3.20 -1.62
CA GLU A 50 -21.13 3.77 -1.18
C GLU A 50 -21.76 2.67 -0.30
N PHE A 51 -22.25 2.88 0.93
CA PHE A 51 -23.17 3.89 1.48
C PHE A 51 -23.07 3.85 3.05
N PRO A 52 -23.71 4.75 3.84
CA PRO A 52 -23.44 6.17 4.05
C PRO A 52 -23.02 6.51 5.52
N ALA A 53 -22.81 7.81 5.81
CA ALA A 53 -22.31 8.39 7.08
C ALA A 53 -23.38 8.48 8.22
N PRO A 54 -23.15 9.12 9.42
CA PRO A 54 -21.95 9.73 10.04
C PRO A 54 -21.64 9.15 11.47
N THR A 55 -20.54 9.44 12.21
CA THR A 55 -20.00 10.74 12.67
C THR A 55 -18.62 10.56 13.34
N GLN A 56 -17.73 11.55 13.21
CA GLN A 56 -16.37 11.67 13.79
C GLN A 56 -16.41 12.17 15.28
N PRO A 57 -15.31 12.19 16.12
CA PRO A 57 -13.99 12.77 15.77
C PRO A 57 -12.65 12.37 16.48
N THR A 58 -11.56 12.44 15.69
CA THR A 58 -10.27 13.14 15.97
C THR A 58 -9.13 12.55 16.84
N SER A 59 -7.90 12.91 16.42
CA SER A 59 -6.60 12.99 17.15
C SER A 59 -5.72 11.72 17.21
N VAL A 60 -4.37 11.76 17.07
CA VAL A 60 -3.36 12.86 17.07
C VAL A 60 -2.21 12.59 16.05
N ILE A 61 -1.44 13.62 15.68
CA ILE A 61 -0.32 13.68 14.71
C ILE A 61 0.99 14.05 15.44
N PRO A 62 2.13 13.32 15.28
CA PRO A 62 3.24 13.83 14.45
C PRO A 62 4.14 12.76 13.77
N GLU A 63 4.99 13.21 12.83
CA GLU A 63 6.10 12.48 12.17
C GLU A 63 7.25 13.46 11.86
N LEU A 64 8.51 12.99 11.92
CA LEU A 64 9.77 13.61 11.46
C LEU A 64 10.70 12.43 11.08
N GLN A 65 11.57 12.42 10.08
CA GLN A 65 11.96 13.34 9.00
C GLN A 65 12.94 12.54 8.10
N GLU A 66 12.91 12.61 6.76
CA GLU A 66 14.11 12.34 5.93
C GLU A 66 14.11 13.16 4.62
N THR A 67 15.32 13.52 4.15
CA THR A 67 15.61 14.33 2.96
C THR A 67 16.23 13.48 1.82
N PRO A 68 16.15 13.90 0.54
CA PRO A 68 16.36 13.01 -0.61
C PRO A 68 17.76 13.11 -1.25
N LEU A 69 18.14 12.07 -2.01
CA LEU A 69 19.26 12.11 -2.96
C LEU A 69 18.94 11.33 -4.26
N GLN A 70 19.59 11.73 -5.35
CA GLN A 70 19.26 11.39 -6.74
C GLN A 70 20.08 10.21 -7.28
N VAL A 71 19.67 9.63 -8.41
CA VAL A 71 20.43 8.61 -9.16
C VAL A 71 20.48 8.99 -10.65
N GLU A 72 21.69 9.00 -11.24
CA GLU A 72 21.91 9.07 -12.69
C GLU A 72 22.33 7.70 -13.27
N GLU A 73 22.21 7.56 -14.59
CA GLU A 73 22.49 6.34 -15.37
C GLU A 73 23.99 6.04 -15.53
N GLY A 74 24.37 4.76 -15.69
CA GLY A 74 25.78 4.42 -15.93
C GLY A 74 26.15 2.95 -16.22
N LYS A 75 25.85 2.49 -17.45
CA LYS A 75 26.66 1.55 -18.27
C LYS A 75 27.06 0.13 -17.76
N ILE A 76 26.92 -0.84 -18.68
CA ILE A 76 27.21 -2.28 -18.56
C ILE A 76 28.68 -2.69 -18.75
N VAL A 77 29.00 -3.88 -18.19
CA VAL A 77 30.04 -4.91 -18.51
C VAL A 77 31.07 -5.18 -17.39
N GLY A 78 31.18 -6.45 -16.95
CA GLY A 78 32.30 -6.97 -16.14
C GLY A 78 31.97 -8.25 -15.36
N GLU A 79 32.75 -9.31 -15.56
CA GLU A 79 32.57 -10.66 -14.95
C GLU A 79 33.73 -11.02 -13.99
N GLN A 80 33.45 -11.79 -12.92
CA GLN A 80 34.39 -12.38 -11.92
C GLN A 80 35.22 -11.39 -11.08
N LYS A 81 35.37 -11.52 -9.75
CA LYS A 81 35.90 -12.68 -9.01
C LYS A 81 35.74 -12.47 -7.48
N VAL A 82 35.64 -13.57 -6.74
CA VAL A 82 35.55 -13.62 -5.26
C VAL A 82 36.80 -13.05 -4.56
N THR A 83 36.59 -12.30 -3.47
CA THR A 83 37.55 -12.16 -2.35
C THR A 83 36.78 -12.15 -1.03
N VAL A 84 37.18 -13.03 -0.09
CA VAL A 84 36.59 -13.16 1.26
C VAL A 84 37.52 -12.51 2.28
N VAL A 85 36.98 -11.70 3.19
CA VAL A 85 37.60 -11.40 4.50
C VAL A 85 36.48 -11.42 5.57
N PRO A 86 36.67 -12.05 6.75
CA PRO A 86 35.55 -12.51 7.58
C PRO A 86 35.04 -11.49 8.60
N ALA A 87 33.75 -11.62 8.95
CA ALA A 87 33.16 -11.07 10.16
C ALA A 87 32.34 -12.18 10.87
N GLU A 88 32.18 -12.02 12.19
CA GLU A 88 31.78 -13.06 13.15
C GLU A 88 30.39 -13.69 12.91
N PRO A 89 30.16 -14.94 13.37
CA PRO A 89 28.94 -15.67 13.09
C PRO A 89 27.75 -15.10 13.87
N LYS A 90 26.99 -14.21 13.23
CA LYS A 90 25.55 -14.20 13.44
C LYS A 90 25.00 -15.50 12.88
N GLU A 91 24.24 -16.21 13.70
CA GLU A 91 23.55 -17.44 13.32
C GLU A 91 22.52 -17.12 12.22
N SER A 92 22.98 -17.18 10.98
CA SER A 92 22.19 -16.95 9.79
C SER A 92 21.34 -18.19 9.55
N SER A 93 20.20 -18.28 10.23
CA SER A 93 19.08 -19.06 9.73
C SER A 93 18.76 -18.53 8.33
N GLU A 94 19.11 -19.31 7.31
CA GLU A 94 18.80 -18.98 5.92
C GLU A 94 17.28 -18.80 5.83
N GLU A 95 16.82 -17.59 5.51
CA GLU A 95 15.39 -17.29 5.47
C GLU A 95 14.75 -18.12 4.36
N LYS A 96 13.94 -19.10 4.75
CA LYS A 96 13.36 -20.06 3.82
C LYS A 96 12.38 -19.38 2.87
N VAL A 97 12.40 -19.81 1.62
CA VAL A 97 11.55 -19.27 0.55
C VAL A 97 10.89 -20.42 -0.20
N TYR A 98 9.57 -20.33 -0.34
CA TYR A 98 8.72 -21.24 -1.10
C TYR A 98 8.60 -20.69 -2.52
N VAL A 99 9.02 -21.46 -3.54
CA VAL A 99 9.13 -20.98 -4.93
C VAL A 99 8.22 -21.78 -5.83
N GLU A 100 7.13 -21.15 -6.23
CA GLU A 100 6.05 -21.76 -6.99
C GLU A 100 6.10 -21.38 -8.47
N VAL A 101 5.68 -22.30 -9.34
CA VAL A 101 5.70 -22.12 -10.81
C VAL A 101 4.28 -21.95 -11.34
N ALA A 102 4.06 -20.88 -12.11
CA ALA A 102 2.77 -20.56 -12.70
C ALA A 102 2.38 -21.50 -13.86
N GLU A 103 1.30 -22.25 -13.68
CA GLU A 103 0.69 -23.08 -14.72
C GLU A 103 -0.44 -22.34 -15.47
N ARG A 104 -1.08 -23.02 -16.42
CA ARG A 104 -2.10 -22.42 -17.29
C ARG A 104 -3.37 -22.08 -16.52
N GLY A 105 -3.70 -20.79 -16.49
CA GLY A 105 -4.88 -20.27 -15.80
C GLY A 105 -4.63 -19.94 -14.33
N GLU A 106 -3.42 -20.20 -13.82
CA GLU A 106 -3.05 -19.82 -12.46
C GLU A 106 -2.74 -18.32 -12.35
N GLY A 107 -2.85 -17.83 -11.11
CA GLY A 107 -2.51 -16.48 -10.72
C GLY A 107 -1.91 -16.49 -9.32
N ILE A 108 -1.54 -15.33 -8.81
CA ILE A 108 -0.80 -15.22 -7.54
C ILE A 108 -1.52 -15.92 -6.37
N THR A 109 -2.85 -15.85 -6.29
CA THR A 109 -3.66 -16.56 -5.27
C THR A 109 -3.52 -18.10 -5.35
N HIS A 110 -3.40 -18.66 -6.57
CA HIS A 110 -3.18 -20.10 -6.75
C HIS A 110 -1.80 -20.51 -6.25
N LEU A 111 -0.76 -19.71 -6.54
CA LEU A 111 0.60 -19.98 -6.08
C LEU A 111 0.75 -19.74 -4.57
N ALA A 112 0.08 -18.73 -4.00
CA ALA A 112 0.03 -18.52 -2.56
C ALA A 112 -0.59 -19.74 -1.83
N ARG A 113 -1.63 -20.35 -2.41
CA ARG A 113 -2.24 -21.59 -1.91
C ARG A 113 -1.28 -22.79 -1.98
N LYS A 114 -0.54 -22.95 -3.08
CA LYS A 114 0.47 -24.02 -3.22
C LYS A 114 1.60 -23.85 -2.17
N ALA A 115 2.16 -22.64 -2.06
CA ALA A 115 3.20 -22.32 -1.07
C ALA A 115 2.72 -22.53 0.38
N LEU A 116 1.49 -22.14 0.72
CA LEU A 116 0.89 -22.42 2.02
C LEU A 116 0.76 -23.93 2.28
N ALA A 117 0.36 -24.71 1.27
CA ALA A 117 0.24 -26.16 1.40
C ALA A 117 1.61 -26.84 1.59
N GLU A 118 2.66 -26.36 0.92
CA GLU A 118 4.04 -26.81 1.13
C GLU A 118 4.52 -26.48 2.55
N TYR A 119 4.37 -25.22 2.99
CA TYR A 119 4.69 -24.78 4.36
C TYR A 119 4.02 -25.66 5.44
N LEU A 120 2.71 -25.92 5.30
CA LEU A 120 1.95 -26.71 6.27
C LEU A 120 2.38 -28.19 6.29
N LYS A 121 2.73 -28.74 5.13
CA LYS A 121 3.23 -30.11 5.00
C LYS A 121 4.57 -30.30 5.73
N GLU A 122 5.43 -29.28 5.73
CA GLU A 122 6.74 -29.34 6.37
C GLU A 122 6.71 -29.04 7.88
N LYS A 123 5.86 -28.10 8.32
CA LYS A 123 5.70 -27.78 9.76
C LYS A 123 4.83 -28.82 10.50
N GLY A 124 4.08 -29.64 9.77
CA GLY A 124 3.19 -30.67 10.30
C GLY A 124 1.78 -30.17 10.61
N GLU A 125 0.82 -31.10 10.69
CA GLU A 125 -0.63 -30.84 10.70
C GLU A 125 -1.19 -30.15 11.97
N ASN A 126 -0.34 -29.68 12.88
CA ASN A 126 -0.76 -29.10 14.17
C ASN A 126 -1.42 -27.71 14.07
N ILE A 127 -1.41 -27.07 12.89
CA ILE A 127 -2.03 -25.75 12.69
C ILE A 127 -3.47 -25.90 12.18
N ALA A 128 -4.44 -25.78 13.09
CA ALA A 128 -5.87 -25.92 12.79
C ALA A 128 -6.43 -24.72 12.00
N LEU A 129 -6.24 -24.72 10.67
CA LEU A 129 -6.76 -23.70 9.76
C LEU A 129 -8.12 -24.08 9.16
N THR A 130 -9.16 -23.31 9.50
CA THR A 130 -10.48 -23.39 8.88
C THR A 130 -10.43 -22.95 7.41
N LYS A 131 -11.50 -23.21 6.64
CA LYS A 131 -11.63 -22.69 5.26
C LYS A 131 -11.48 -21.16 5.22
N ALA A 132 -12.08 -20.45 6.17
CA ALA A 132 -11.99 -18.99 6.27
C ALA A 132 -10.56 -18.50 6.55
N HIS A 133 -9.82 -19.16 7.46
CA HIS A 133 -8.39 -18.85 7.70
C HIS A 133 -7.57 -18.99 6.41
N LYS A 134 -7.74 -20.10 5.67
CA LYS A 134 -7.00 -20.35 4.42
C LYS A 134 -7.27 -19.28 3.36
N ILE A 135 -8.53 -18.88 3.16
CA ILE A 135 -8.91 -17.82 2.22
C ILE A 135 -8.28 -16.47 2.61
N TYR A 136 -8.30 -16.14 3.92
CA TYR A 136 -7.64 -14.92 4.42
C TYR A 136 -6.13 -14.95 4.16
N ILE A 137 -5.47 -16.08 4.41
CA ILE A 137 -4.02 -16.22 4.19
C ILE A 137 -3.68 -16.04 2.70
N GLU A 138 -4.42 -16.70 1.81
CA GLU A 138 -4.25 -16.57 0.35
C GLU A 138 -4.39 -15.11 -0.13
N ASP A 139 -5.41 -14.40 0.35
CA ASP A 139 -5.65 -12.99 0.05
C ASP A 139 -4.57 -12.07 0.66
N TYR A 140 -4.14 -12.33 1.90
CA TYR A 140 -3.05 -11.58 2.56
C TYR A 140 -1.74 -11.69 1.77
N MET A 141 -1.34 -12.92 1.44
CA MET A 141 -0.15 -13.19 0.63
C MET A 141 -0.26 -12.52 -0.75
N GLN A 142 -1.40 -12.66 -1.43
CA GLN A 142 -1.62 -12.04 -2.74
C GLN A 142 -1.54 -10.50 -2.67
N LYS A 143 -2.11 -9.86 -1.63
CA LYS A 143 -2.04 -8.41 -1.44
C LYS A 143 -0.62 -7.91 -1.19
N ARG A 144 0.26 -8.71 -0.57
CA ARG A 144 1.69 -8.35 -0.38
C ARG A 144 2.56 -8.64 -1.60
N THR A 145 2.30 -9.71 -2.33
CA THR A 145 2.97 -10.03 -3.61
C THR A 145 2.50 -9.10 -4.76
N GLY A 146 1.32 -8.49 -4.62
CA GLY A 146 0.72 -7.58 -5.59
C GLY A 146 -0.27 -8.27 -6.54
N TRP A 147 -0.90 -7.49 -7.42
CA TRP A 147 -1.84 -7.99 -8.43
C TRP A 147 -1.27 -7.79 -9.83
N ARG A 148 -1.13 -8.89 -10.58
CA ARG A 148 -0.70 -8.92 -11.98
C ARG A 148 -1.00 -10.27 -12.62
N TRP A 149 -1.03 -10.30 -13.94
CA TRP A 149 -0.98 -11.55 -14.72
C TRP A 149 0.40 -12.21 -14.59
N LEU A 150 0.41 -13.54 -14.55
CA LEU A 150 1.63 -14.35 -14.57
C LEU A 150 1.85 -14.93 -15.98
N LYS A 151 3.11 -15.10 -16.38
CA LYS A 151 3.45 -15.86 -17.58
C LYS A 151 3.51 -17.36 -17.25
N LEU A 152 3.26 -18.22 -18.23
CA LEU A 152 3.46 -19.66 -18.08
C LEU A 152 4.92 -19.97 -17.72
N GLY A 153 5.14 -20.81 -16.71
CA GLY A 153 6.47 -21.14 -16.20
C GLY A 153 7.13 -20.04 -15.36
N GLU A 154 6.44 -18.94 -15.07
CA GLU A 154 6.97 -17.87 -14.22
C GLU A 154 7.08 -18.33 -12.77
N LYS A 155 8.21 -18.02 -12.13
CA LYS A 155 8.44 -18.31 -10.71
C LYS A 155 7.97 -17.17 -9.83
N VAL A 156 7.18 -17.48 -8.81
CA VAL A 156 6.78 -16.55 -7.75
C VAL A 156 7.27 -17.09 -6.41
N SER A 157 7.87 -16.22 -5.61
CA SER A 157 8.51 -16.59 -4.35
C SER A 157 7.76 -15.99 -3.17
N PHE A 158 7.50 -16.80 -2.15
CA PHE A 158 6.90 -16.39 -0.88
C PHE A 158 7.90 -16.71 0.24
N SER A 159 8.29 -15.72 1.04
CA SER A 159 9.15 -15.97 2.19
C SER A 159 8.37 -16.67 3.30
N GLU A 160 9.06 -17.51 4.08
CA GLU A 160 8.48 -18.19 5.24
C GLU A 160 7.83 -17.20 6.21
N LYS A 161 8.49 -16.06 6.46
CA LYS A 161 7.97 -14.97 7.31
C LYS A 161 6.63 -14.41 6.82
N LEU A 162 6.41 -14.30 5.51
CA LEU A 162 5.13 -13.82 4.96
C LEU A 162 4.00 -14.84 5.20
N ILE A 163 4.30 -16.14 5.13
CA ILE A 163 3.34 -17.21 5.41
C ILE A 163 3.04 -17.27 6.90
N GLU A 164 4.07 -17.20 7.75
CA GLU A 164 3.93 -17.14 9.22
C GLU A 164 3.13 -15.91 9.66
N GLU A 165 3.42 -14.72 9.12
CA GLU A 165 2.64 -13.51 9.39
C GLU A 165 1.18 -13.68 8.96
N ALA A 166 0.93 -14.19 7.75
CA ALA A 166 -0.43 -14.39 7.25
C ALA A 166 -1.24 -15.36 8.13
N ILE A 167 -0.61 -16.45 8.60
CA ILE A 167 -1.20 -17.39 9.55
C ILE A 167 -1.50 -16.69 10.88
N GLU A 168 -0.53 -15.97 11.46
CA GLU A 168 -0.69 -15.25 12.73
C GLU A 168 -1.83 -14.21 12.67
N LYS A 169 -1.96 -13.50 11.55
CA LYS A 169 -3.08 -12.57 11.31
C LYS A 169 -4.41 -13.30 11.16
N SER A 170 -4.44 -14.45 10.47
CA SER A 170 -5.66 -15.24 10.29
C SER A 170 -6.23 -15.79 11.60
N LEU A 171 -5.35 -16.20 12.53
CA LEU A 171 -5.73 -16.75 13.85
C LEU A 171 -6.20 -15.68 14.84
N LYS A 172 -6.06 -14.39 14.51
CA LYS A 172 -6.53 -13.24 15.31
C LYS A 172 -7.88 -12.69 14.84
N LEU A 173 -8.49 -13.29 13.81
CA LEU A 173 -9.80 -12.89 13.31
C LEU A 173 -10.91 -13.27 14.30
N THR A 174 -11.93 -12.42 14.41
CA THR A 174 -13.14 -12.73 15.16
C THR A 174 -14.05 -13.66 14.35
N GLU A 175 -14.94 -14.41 15.01
CA GLU A 175 -15.90 -15.28 14.32
C GLU A 175 -16.75 -14.50 13.30
N GLU A 176 -17.16 -13.26 13.61
CA GLU A 176 -17.88 -12.39 12.68
C GLU A 176 -17.06 -12.09 11.41
N GLN A 177 -15.74 -11.88 11.55
CA GLN A 177 -14.84 -11.68 10.40
C GLN A 177 -14.68 -12.97 9.59
N LEU A 178 -14.61 -14.13 10.23
CA LEU A 178 -14.55 -15.44 9.56
C LEU A 178 -15.82 -15.74 8.78
N GLN A 179 -17.00 -15.49 9.35
CA GLN A 179 -18.28 -15.62 8.66
C GLN A 179 -18.40 -14.64 7.50
N ASN A 180 -17.94 -13.39 7.66
CA ASN A 180 -17.94 -12.41 6.58
C ASN A 180 -17.07 -12.85 5.39
N ILE A 181 -15.91 -13.48 5.62
CA ILE A 181 -15.07 -14.05 4.55
C ILE A 181 -15.82 -15.15 3.78
N LEU A 182 -16.59 -15.99 4.49
CA LEU A 182 -17.38 -17.06 3.87
C LEU A 182 -18.52 -16.51 3.00
N ASN A 183 -19.12 -15.37 3.33
CA ASN A 183 -20.20 -14.74 2.54
C ASN A 183 -19.76 -14.37 1.10
N PHE A 184 -18.48 -14.07 0.88
CA PHE A 184 -17.93 -13.75 -0.44
C PHE A 184 -17.33 -14.96 -1.17
N THR A 185 -17.44 -16.15 -0.58
CA THR A 185 -16.89 -17.39 -1.13
C THR A 185 -18.02 -18.30 -1.60
N PRO A 186 -17.98 -18.88 -2.81
CA PRO A 186 -18.99 -19.84 -3.22
C PRO A 186 -19.06 -21.03 -2.23
N PRO A 187 -20.27 -21.54 -1.94
CA PRO A 187 -20.43 -22.76 -1.16
C PRO A 187 -19.71 -23.93 -1.86
N PRO A 188 -19.22 -24.92 -1.10
CA PRO A 188 -18.61 -26.09 -1.72
C PRO A 188 -19.62 -26.77 -2.64
N THR A 189 -19.32 -26.84 -3.93
CA THR A 189 -20.07 -27.65 -4.88
C THR A 189 -19.74 -29.11 -4.60
N PHE A 190 -20.66 -29.82 -3.95
CA PHE A 190 -20.60 -31.27 -3.86
C PHE A 190 -20.69 -31.84 -5.29
N VAL A 191 -19.64 -32.53 -5.71
CA VAL A 191 -19.65 -33.35 -6.92
C VAL A 191 -19.83 -34.77 -6.41
N GLU A 192 -20.99 -35.35 -6.67
CA GLU A 192 -21.30 -36.77 -6.42
C GLU A 192 -20.62 -37.68 -7.46
#